data_AF-A0A7C3HQN2-F1
#
_entry.id   AF-A0A7C3HQN2-F1
#
_cell.length_a   1.000
_cell.length_b   1.000
_cell.length_c   1.000
_cell.angle_alpha   90.00
_cell.angle_beta   90.00
_cell.angle_gamma   90.00
#
_symmetry.space_group_name_H-M   'P 1'
#
loop_
_entity.id
_entity.type
_entity.pdbx_description
1 polymer ?
#
loop_
_entity_poly.entity_id
_entity_poly.type
_entity_poly.pdbx_seq_one_letter_code
_entity_poly.pdbx_strand_id
1 'polypeptide(L)'
;MRRRLFLCVLPALLLGACSRHELTPEQQVRERIEEGRQLAEQRDAGGLAELLSADFHGPDAITRRDMRALLTRLFFRYRSPHFLVRIQELHSLPDGRIRARLLIA
;
A
#
# COMPACT_ATOMS: atom_id res chain seq x y z
N MET A 1 1.13 -7.74 49.39
CA MET A 1 1.61 -6.60 48.55
C MET A 1 1.52 -6.83 47.04
N ARG A 2 1.50 -8.07 46.50
CA ARG A 2 1.37 -8.34 45.03
C ARG A 2 0.03 -7.94 44.38
N ARG A 3 -1.06 -7.90 45.17
CA ARG A 3 -2.43 -7.64 44.69
C ARG A 3 -2.76 -6.16 44.44
N ARG A 4 -2.00 -5.24 45.07
CA ARG A 4 -2.13 -3.78 44.85
C ARG A 4 -1.36 -3.29 43.62
N LEU A 5 -0.27 -3.99 43.26
CA LEU A 5 0.52 -3.68 42.06
C LEU A 5 -0.28 -3.96 40.77
N PHE A 6 -1.05 -5.05 40.75
CA PHE A 6 -1.90 -5.40 39.61
C PHE A 6 -3.04 -4.41 39.35
N LEU A 7 -3.48 -3.66 40.37
CA LEU A 7 -4.61 -2.75 40.29
C LEU A 7 -4.27 -1.44 39.53
N CYS A 8 -2.98 -1.06 39.48
CA CYS A 8 -2.54 0.14 38.76
C CYS A 8 -2.07 -0.15 37.32
N VAL A 9 -1.76 -1.40 36.98
CA VAL A 9 -1.30 -1.78 35.62
C VAL A 9 -2.47 -1.93 34.65
N LEU A 10 -3.63 -2.38 35.12
CA LEU A 10 -4.83 -2.58 34.31
C LEU A 10 -5.37 -1.29 33.65
N PRO A 11 -5.50 -0.13 34.35
CA PRO A 11 -5.99 1.09 33.72
C PRO A 11 -4.97 1.69 32.73
N ALA A 12 -3.67 1.47 32.92
CA ALA A 12 -2.64 1.94 31.99
C ALA A 12 -2.66 1.20 30.64
N LEU A 13 -3.00 -0.09 30.64
CA LEU A 13 -3.18 -0.86 29.39
C LEU A 13 -4.44 -0.45 28.61
N LEU A 14 -5.50 -0.01 29.30
CA LEU A 14 -6.77 0.38 28.67
C LEU A 14 -6.68 1.75 27.96
N LEU A 15 -5.76 2.63 28.36
CA LEU A 15 -5.50 3.90 27.67
C LEU A 15 -4.80 3.72 26.31
N GLY A 16 -4.05 2.63 26.12
CA GLY A 16 -3.40 2.30 24.83
C GLY A 16 -4.33 1.63 23.81
N ALA A 17 -5.53 1.19 24.24
CA ALA A 17 -6.49 0.50 23.38
C ALA A 17 -7.50 1.45 22.69
N CYS A 18 -7.51 2.74 23.06
CA CYS A 18 -8.43 3.74 22.51
C CYS A 18 -7.88 4.52 21.31
N SER A 19 -6.61 4.37 20.93
CA SER A 19 -6.21 4.72 19.56
C SER A 19 -6.53 3.52 18.67
N ARG A 20 -7.81 3.31 18.37
CA ARG A 20 -8.21 2.57 17.17
C ARG A 20 -7.47 3.25 16.02
N HIS A 21 -6.40 2.61 15.57
CA HIS A 21 -5.47 3.15 14.59
C HIS A 21 -6.12 3.02 13.23
N GLU A 22 -7.20 3.78 13.01
CA GLU A 22 -7.76 3.94 11.69
C GLU A 22 -6.74 4.78 10.91
N LEU A 23 -6.05 4.12 9.99
CA LEU A 23 -5.06 4.76 9.14
C LEU A 23 -5.70 5.94 8.42
N THR A 24 -5.05 7.09 8.42
CA THR A 24 -5.52 8.20 7.59
C THR A 24 -5.52 7.78 6.12
N PRO A 25 -6.38 8.35 5.27
CA PRO A 25 -6.38 8.05 3.83
C PRO A 25 -4.99 8.12 3.20
N GLU A 26 -4.17 9.09 3.61
CA GLU A 26 -2.79 9.24 3.16
C GLU A 26 -1.89 8.09 3.61
N GLN A 27 -2.06 7.61 4.85
CA GLN A 27 -1.33 6.44 5.36
C GLN A 27 -1.73 5.17 4.60
N GLN A 28 -3.02 4.98 4.32
CA GLN A 28 -3.49 3.85 3.52
C GLN A 28 -2.85 3.85 2.12
N VAL A 29 -2.80 5.01 1.45
CA VAL A 29 -2.15 5.12 0.14
C VAL A 29 -0.65 4.80 0.22
N ARG A 30 0.04 5.26 1.26
CA ARG A 30 1.47 4.95 1.47
C ARG A 30 1.69 3.45 1.63
N GLU A 31 0.88 2.79 2.44
CA GLU A 31 0.95 1.33 2.63
C GLU A 31 0.69 0.57 1.33
N ARG A 32 -0.32 0.97 0.55
CA ARG A 32 -0.61 0.36 -0.76
C ARG A 32 0.51 0.53 -1.77
N ILE A 33 1.18 1.69 -1.78
CA ILE A 33 2.34 1.93 -2.65
C ILE A 33 3.51 1.02 -2.23
N GLU A 34 3.74 0.88 -0.93
CA GLU A 34 4.80 0.02 -0.39
C GLU A 34 4.51 -1.47 -0.66
N GLU A 35 3.26 -1.90 -0.50
CA GLU A 35 2.80 -3.24 -0.89
C GLU A 35 3.06 -3.48 -2.39
N GLY A 36 2.71 -2.52 -3.25
CA GLY A 36 3.00 -2.58 -4.68
C GLY A 36 4.49 -2.69 -4.99
N ARG A 37 5.35 -1.94 -4.29
CA ARG A 37 6.80 -2.04 -4.43
C ARG A 37 7.30 -3.44 -4.09
N GLN A 38 6.86 -4.00 -2.97
CA GLN A 38 7.26 -5.34 -2.53
C GLN A 38 6.82 -6.43 -3.50
N LEU A 39 5.59 -6.36 -4.01
CA LEU A 39 5.08 -7.29 -5.02
C LEU A 39 5.87 -7.18 -6.34
N ALA A 40 6.25 -5.96 -6.74
CA ALA A 40 7.07 -5.73 -7.91
C ALA A 40 8.48 -6.35 -7.77
N GLU A 41 9.11 -6.21 -6.60
CA GLU A 41 10.42 -6.83 -6.31
C GLU A 41 10.34 -8.37 -6.25
N GLN A 42 9.23 -8.90 -5.73
CA GLN A 42 8.94 -10.34 -5.73
C GLN A 42 8.50 -10.88 -7.09
N ARG A 43 8.33 -9.99 -8.09
CA ARG A 43 7.85 -10.30 -9.44
C ARG A 43 6.46 -10.94 -9.44
N ASP A 44 5.63 -10.58 -8.49
CA ASP A 44 4.25 -11.06 -8.38
C ASP A 44 3.32 -10.19 -9.24
N ALA A 45 3.25 -10.55 -10.53
CA ALA A 45 2.33 -9.90 -11.47
C ALA A 45 0.85 -10.11 -11.09
N GLY A 46 0.52 -11.20 -10.38
CA GLY A 46 -0.84 -11.47 -9.90
C GLY A 46 -1.22 -10.51 -8.79
N GLY A 47 -0.39 -10.44 -7.74
CA GLY A 47 -0.56 -9.53 -6.61
C GLY A 47 -0.63 -8.07 -7.06
N LEU A 48 0.29 -7.62 -7.92
CA LEU A 48 0.26 -6.27 -8.47
C LEU A 48 -1.05 -5.95 -9.21
N ALA A 49 -1.59 -6.92 -9.96
CA ALA A 49 -2.85 -6.73 -10.65
C ALA A 49 -4.05 -6.65 -9.70
N GLU A 50 -4.02 -7.35 -8.56
CA GLU A 50 -5.08 -7.26 -7.54
C GLU A 50 -5.06 -5.94 -6.74
N LEU A 51 -3.95 -5.21 -6.75
CA LEU A 51 -3.92 -3.84 -6.21
C LEU A 51 -4.69 -2.83 -7.08
N LEU A 52 -4.91 -3.15 -8.35
CA LEU A 52 -5.67 -2.29 -9.25
C LEU A 52 -7.17 -2.47 -9.02
N SER A 53 -7.90 -1.36 -9.04
CA SER A 53 -9.35 -1.37 -8.93
C SER A 53 -9.99 -2.14 -10.08
N ALA A 54 -11.22 -2.63 -9.86
CA ALA A 54 -11.96 -3.38 -10.88
C ALA A 54 -12.24 -2.54 -12.15
N ASP A 55 -12.36 -1.22 -11.99
CA ASP A 55 -12.56 -0.20 -13.02
C ASP A 55 -11.24 0.49 -13.45
N PHE A 56 -10.10 -0.15 -13.20
CA PHE A 56 -8.81 0.42 -13.58
C PHE A 56 -8.72 0.66 -15.10
N HIS A 57 -8.34 1.88 -15.46
CA HIS A 57 -8.04 2.30 -16.82
C HIS A 57 -6.64 2.90 -16.88
N GLY A 58 -5.71 2.16 -17.49
CA GLY A 58 -4.36 2.63 -17.77
C GLY A 58 -4.28 3.50 -19.03
N PRO A 59 -3.06 3.93 -19.39
CA PRO A 59 -2.79 4.54 -20.69
C PRO A 59 -3.28 3.64 -21.83
N ASP A 60 -3.69 4.24 -22.95
CA ASP A 60 -4.10 3.51 -24.17
C ASP A 60 -5.17 2.44 -23.94
N ALA A 61 -6.10 2.68 -23.01
CA ALA A 61 -7.18 1.77 -22.64
C ALA A 61 -6.73 0.41 -22.06
N ILE A 62 -5.51 0.33 -21.52
CA ILE A 62 -4.99 -0.86 -20.83
C ILE A 62 -5.89 -1.20 -19.63
N THR A 63 -6.36 -2.44 -19.58
CA THR A 63 -7.15 -2.97 -18.46
C THR A 63 -6.28 -3.63 -17.39
N ARG A 64 -6.89 -3.97 -16.25
CA ARG A 64 -6.25 -4.79 -15.19
C ARG A 64 -5.69 -6.12 -15.72
N ARG A 65 -6.41 -6.76 -16.65
CA ARG A 65 -5.98 -8.02 -17.28
C ARG A 65 -4.76 -7.82 -18.16
N ASP A 66 -4.76 -6.74 -18.95
CA ASP A 66 -3.65 -6.39 -19.84
C ASP A 66 -2.40 -6.05 -19.04
N MET A 67 -2.56 -5.30 -17.94
CA MET A 67 -1.45 -4.97 -17.03
C MET A 67 -0.79 -6.23 -16.45
N ARG A 68 -1.60 -7.21 -16.00
CA ARG A 68 -1.07 -8.51 -15.54
C ARG A 68 -0.24 -9.20 -16.62
N ALA A 69 -0.71 -9.22 -17.86
CA ALA A 69 0.01 -9.83 -18.97
C ALA A 69 1.34 -9.11 -19.29
N LEU A 70 1.32 -7.77 -19.27
CA LEU A 70 2.50 -6.93 -19.46
C LEU A 70 3.55 -7.16 -18.36
N LEU A 71 3.13 -7.11 -17.09
CA LEU A 71 4.00 -7.38 -15.94
C LEU A 71 4.59 -8.79 -15.99
N THR A 72 3.78 -9.80 -16.35
CA THR A 72 4.25 -11.18 -16.53
C THR A 72 5.38 -11.25 -17.56
N ARG A 73 5.21 -10.58 -18.70
CA ARG A 73 6.22 -10.53 -19.77
C ARG A 73 7.48 -9.78 -19.32
N LEU A 74 7.32 -8.66 -18.62
CA LEU A 74 8.40 -7.86 -18.09
C LEU A 74 9.25 -8.69 -17.10
N PHE A 75 8.60 -9.32 -16.13
CA PHE A 75 9.30 -10.14 -15.14
C PHE A 75 9.96 -11.36 -15.77
N PHE A 76 9.36 -11.99 -16.78
CA PHE A 76 10.03 -13.06 -17.52
C PHE A 76 11.36 -12.60 -18.15
N ARG A 77 11.42 -11.35 -18.64
CA ARG A 77 12.62 -10.79 -19.27
C ARG A 77 13.70 -10.36 -18.26
N TYR A 78 13.33 -9.74 -17.14
CA TYR A 78 14.30 -9.13 -16.20
C TYR A 78 14.34 -9.91 -14.89
N ARG A 79 15.52 -10.37 -14.44
CA ARG A 79 15.66 -11.37 -13.35
C ARG A 79 15.42 -10.84 -11.93
N SER A 80 15.86 -9.62 -11.59
CA SER A 80 15.72 -9.08 -10.23
C SER A 80 15.62 -7.54 -10.26
N PRO A 81 14.42 -6.98 -10.41
CA PRO A 81 14.25 -5.53 -10.34
C PRO A 81 14.24 -5.09 -8.87
N HIS A 82 15.09 -4.13 -8.53
CA HIS A 82 14.95 -3.34 -7.31
C HIS A 82 14.30 -2.02 -7.68
N PHE A 83 13.28 -1.61 -6.94
CA PHE A 83 12.53 -0.40 -7.24
C PHE A 83 12.68 0.59 -6.10
N LEU A 84 13.25 1.76 -6.40
CA LEU A 84 13.16 2.90 -5.50
C LEU A 84 11.87 3.66 -5.82
N VAL A 85 10.91 3.64 -4.90
CA VAL A 85 9.67 4.42 -5.03
C VAL A 85 9.71 5.58 -4.05
N ARG A 86 9.67 6.81 -4.56
CA ARG A 86 9.53 8.03 -3.75
C ARG A 86 8.22 8.73 -4.07
N ILE A 87 7.42 8.94 -3.03
CA ILE A 87 6.25 9.80 -3.09
C ILE A 87 6.73 11.24 -3.12
N GLN A 88 6.51 11.94 -4.24
CA GLN A 88 6.83 13.37 -4.36
C GLN A 88 5.70 14.23 -3.81
N GLU A 89 4.46 13.88 -4.13
CA GLU A 89 3.27 14.64 -3.74
C GLU A 89 2.10 13.71 -3.46
N LEU A 90 1.28 14.08 -2.47
CA LEU A 90 -0.04 13.50 -2.21
C LEU A 90 -1.05 14.64 -2.15
N HIS A 91 -2.10 14.54 -2.95
CA HIS A 91 -3.20 15.50 -2.97
C HIS A 91 -4.52 14.78 -2.76
N SER A 92 -5.29 15.23 -1.77
CA SER A 92 -6.64 14.73 -1.52
C SER A 92 -7.63 15.52 -2.38
N LEU A 93 -8.50 14.82 -3.11
CA LEU A 93 -9.51 15.40 -3.98
C LEU A 93 -10.85 15.52 -3.25
N PRO A 94 -11.74 16.43 -3.67
CA PRO A 94 -13.04 16.63 -3.02
C PRO A 94 -13.96 15.40 -3.02
N ASP A 95 -13.73 14.47 -3.95
CA ASP A 95 -14.49 13.22 -4.09
C ASP A 95 -13.95 12.07 -3.23
N GLY A 96 -12.99 12.35 -2.33
CA GLY A 96 -12.38 11.37 -1.45
C GLY A 96 -11.26 10.54 -2.11
N ARG A 97 -10.93 10.80 -3.39
CA ARG A 97 -9.77 10.17 -4.02
C ARG A 97 -8.47 10.83 -3.58
N ILE A 98 -7.39 10.07 -3.63
CA ILE A 98 -6.04 10.61 -3.45
C ILE A 98 -5.27 10.46 -4.76
N ARG A 99 -4.66 11.55 -5.20
CA ARG A 99 -3.70 11.56 -6.30
C ARG A 99 -2.29 11.59 -5.72
N ALA A 100 -1.50 10.57 -6.04
CA ALA A 100 -0.08 10.53 -5.71
C ALA A 100 0.77 10.76 -6.96
N ARG A 101 1.84 11.55 -6.82
CA ARG A 101 2.91 11.65 -7.83
C ARG A 101 4.10 10.85 -7.33
N LEU A 102 4.46 9.80 -8.07
CA LEU A 102 5.54 8.89 -7.72
C LEU A 102 6.74 9.13 -8.63
N LEU A 103 7.94 9.06 -8.05
CA LEU A 103 9.18 8.85 -8.78
C LEU A 103 9.58 7.39 -8.60
N ILE A 104 9.87 6.70 -9.70
CA ILE A 104 10.32 5.32 -9.73
C ILE A 104 11.69 5.30 -10.41
N ALA A 105 12.70 4.73 -9.75
CA ALA A 105 14.07 4.61 -10.25
C ALA A 105 14.61 3.20 -10.04
#